data_AF-A0A167EQ15-F1
#
_entry.id   AF-A0A167EQ15-F1
#
_cell.length_a   1.000
_cell.length_b   1.000
_cell.length_c   1.000
_cell.angle_alpha   90.00
_cell.angle_beta   90.00
_cell.angle_gamma   90.00
#
_symmetry.space_group_name_H-M   'P 1'
#
loop_
_entity.id
_entity.type
_entity.pdbx_description
1 polymer ?
#
loop_
_entity_poly.entity_id
_entity_poly.type
_entity_poly.pdbx_seq_one_letter_code
_entity_poly.pdbx_strand_id
1 'polypeptide(L)'
;MDKKTLTRLTKQHSVLGAISACILTIVFVCGSLLFFRGQLLNWQFAWHQDQHVERDMSWQSAVTDLMAKIPNFAQQRITLTTDPQHHHLFQIYVGHDDRLLYNNQTQQLFGQDSAQQQAAADFLYFWHINFMTHIGTDIIALACIFLIMVTISGIWIRWRDLVKKFHQYRAKGKSRDVFKDSHVLLGLGVLLFMLMYGWSSAYFNVGYEINAPIYHKYADKSGESYWDELGFPRKPDNYDMDAKLSAARLNQVITDYQQAYPDMRIARFDIYPGPWIRLRVSGESDRSFEFVTAFYDVHGNLLYEPQRTPVNDVYNIMIQLHEGHLLGKSSHLLYFILSLMAIAAMLIGNLYWLAIREPKRARQVLFRLQRACLEAGTCGALFAIALLLVCTRLFSQGEPLTALTNQLIVIVSLLGCGLLTVYFKQAKESAHMVLQIAGVLFLILPCIDVIRLLLGHEIYSFVSKGLLTANIAFIALSGLSFGLATIVVRVTDKVKKRTIDLEPANDRLA
;
A
#
# COMPACT_ATOMS: atom_id res chain seq x y z
N MET A 1 -17.36 -10.28 32.58
CA MET A 1 -16.50 -9.10 32.75
C MET A 1 -17.23 -8.08 33.59
N ASP A 2 -16.62 -7.60 34.67
CA ASP A 2 -17.22 -6.58 35.53
C ASP A 2 -17.28 -5.22 34.82
N LYS A 3 -18.12 -4.31 35.35
CA LYS A 3 -18.35 -2.98 34.74
C LYS A 3 -17.08 -2.11 34.74
N LYS A 4 -16.22 -2.28 35.76
CA LYS A 4 -14.98 -1.50 35.93
C LYS A 4 -13.93 -1.88 34.88
N THR A 5 -13.71 -3.18 34.66
CA THR A 5 -12.78 -3.67 33.62
C THR A 5 -13.28 -3.29 32.23
N LEU A 6 -14.57 -3.45 31.94
CA LEU A 6 -15.15 -3.02 30.66
C LEU A 6 -14.92 -1.52 30.39
N THR A 7 -15.11 -0.69 31.42
CA THR A 7 -14.90 0.76 31.30
C THR A 7 -13.43 1.09 31.05
N ARG A 8 -12.51 0.44 31.76
CA ARG A 8 -11.07 0.64 31.60
C ARG A 8 -10.60 0.22 30.21
N LEU A 9 -10.97 -0.98 29.76
CA LEU A 9 -10.64 -1.49 28.43
C LEU A 9 -11.20 -0.59 27.33
N THR A 10 -12.46 -0.14 27.45
CA THR A 10 -13.06 0.78 26.48
C THR A 10 -12.29 2.10 26.40
N LYS A 11 -11.84 2.64 27.55
CA LYS A 11 -11.01 3.85 27.58
C LYS A 11 -9.67 3.62 26.88
N GLN A 12 -8.98 2.53 27.19
CA GLN A 12 -7.69 2.17 26.58
C GLN A 12 -7.81 1.96 25.07
N HIS A 13 -8.77 1.14 24.63
CA HIS A 13 -9.08 0.95 23.21
C HIS A 13 -9.36 2.28 22.50
N SER A 14 -10.15 3.18 23.11
CA SER A 14 -10.48 4.46 22.48
C SER A 14 -9.28 5.41 22.34
N VAL A 15 -8.31 5.37 23.27
CA VAL A 15 -7.12 6.23 23.19
C VAL A 15 -6.10 5.63 22.23
N LEU A 16 -5.85 4.33 22.36
CA LEU A 16 -4.91 3.61 21.51
C LEU A 16 -5.37 3.64 20.05
N GLY A 17 -6.65 3.37 19.80
CA GLY A 17 -7.24 3.44 18.46
C GLY A 17 -7.18 4.84 17.85
N ALA A 18 -7.38 5.89 18.64
CA ALA A 18 -7.25 7.26 18.14
C ALA A 18 -5.81 7.58 17.69
N ILE A 19 -4.82 7.20 18.51
CA ILE A 19 -3.40 7.44 18.19
C ILE A 19 -2.98 6.62 16.97
N SER A 20 -3.29 5.32 16.95
CA SER A 20 -2.85 4.44 15.88
C SER A 20 -3.54 4.74 14.55
N ALA A 21 -4.81 5.15 14.57
CA ALA A 21 -5.55 5.48 13.36
C ALA A 21 -4.95 6.65 12.56
N CYS A 22 -4.20 7.57 13.18
CA CYS A 22 -3.51 8.64 12.44
C CYS A 22 -2.50 8.09 11.43
N ILE A 23 -1.76 7.06 11.83
CA ILE A 23 -0.72 6.42 11.00
C ILE A 23 -1.37 5.36 10.11
N LEU A 24 -2.19 4.50 10.72
CA LEU A 24 -2.78 3.36 10.03
C LEU A 24 -3.72 3.78 8.90
N THR A 25 -4.44 4.91 9.01
CA THR A 25 -5.28 5.37 7.90
C THR A 25 -4.43 5.73 6.68
N ILE A 26 -3.29 6.40 6.86
CA ILE A 26 -2.35 6.68 5.76
C ILE A 26 -1.85 5.37 5.13
N VAL A 27 -1.38 4.44 5.97
CA VAL A 27 -0.87 3.13 5.53
C VAL A 27 -1.95 2.35 4.76
N PHE A 28 -3.20 2.32 5.23
CA PHE A 28 -4.29 1.63 4.55
C PHE A 28 -4.74 2.34 3.27
N VAL A 29 -4.74 3.68 3.20
CA VAL A 29 -5.03 4.41 1.96
C VAL A 29 -3.98 4.07 0.90
N CYS A 30 -2.69 4.15 1.23
CA CYS A 30 -1.62 3.73 0.31
C CYS A 30 -1.77 2.24 -0.06
N GLY A 31 -1.94 1.36 0.93
CA GLY A 31 -2.08 -0.08 0.74
C GLY A 31 -3.26 -0.47 -0.15
N SER A 32 -4.41 0.22 -0.03
CA SER A 32 -5.60 -0.03 -0.86
C SER A 32 -5.33 0.14 -2.36
N LEU A 33 -4.49 1.12 -2.71
CA LEU A 33 -4.09 1.40 -4.08
C LEU A 33 -3.01 0.43 -4.57
N LEU A 34 -2.17 -0.09 -3.67
CA LEU A 34 -1.06 -0.97 -4.01
C LEU A 34 -1.50 -2.38 -4.43
N PHE A 35 -2.73 -2.81 -4.14
CA PHE A 35 -3.30 -4.00 -4.80
C PHE A 35 -3.33 -3.85 -6.32
N PHE A 36 -3.35 -2.62 -6.83
CA PHE A 36 -3.36 -2.29 -8.24
C PHE A 36 -2.06 -1.61 -8.68
N ARG A 37 -0.93 -1.88 -8.01
CA ARG A 37 0.34 -1.16 -8.23
C ARG A 37 0.77 -1.19 -9.70
N GLY A 38 0.72 -2.35 -10.36
CA GLY A 38 1.06 -2.45 -11.78
C GLY A 38 0.08 -1.70 -12.68
N GLN A 39 -1.22 -1.75 -12.38
CA GLN A 39 -2.24 -0.97 -13.09
C GLN A 39 -2.06 0.54 -12.87
N LEU A 40 -1.59 0.97 -11.69
CA LEU A 40 -1.26 2.36 -11.40
C LEU A 40 -0.02 2.85 -12.14
N LEU A 41 1.00 2.00 -12.27
CA LEU A 41 2.16 2.30 -13.12
C LEU A 41 1.71 2.47 -14.58
N ASN A 42 0.94 1.52 -15.12
CA ASN A 42 0.39 1.63 -16.47
C ASN A 42 -0.49 2.87 -16.62
N TRP A 43 -1.34 3.14 -15.63
CA TRP A 43 -2.19 4.32 -15.60
C TRP A 43 -1.35 5.59 -15.71
N GLN A 44 -0.26 5.71 -14.94
CA GLN A 44 0.63 6.87 -14.95
C GLN A 44 1.20 7.11 -16.36
N PHE A 45 1.71 6.06 -17.02
CA PHE A 45 2.38 6.19 -18.32
C PHE A 45 1.46 6.01 -19.54
N ALA A 46 0.14 5.87 -19.33
CA ALA A 46 -0.81 5.50 -20.38
C ALA A 46 -0.87 6.43 -21.60
N TRP A 47 -0.48 7.69 -21.42
CA TRP A 47 -0.65 8.74 -22.44
C TRP A 47 0.65 9.23 -23.05
N HIS A 48 1.77 8.53 -22.80
CA HIS A 48 3.06 8.90 -23.40
C HIS A 48 3.21 8.20 -24.75
N GLN A 49 3.07 9.01 -25.80
CA GLN A 49 3.17 8.61 -27.19
C GLN A 49 4.62 8.75 -27.65
N ASP A 50 5.31 7.63 -27.84
CA ASP A 50 6.15 7.49 -29.02
C ASP A 50 5.39 6.55 -29.96
N GLN A 51 5.01 7.01 -31.15
CA GLN A 51 4.36 6.18 -32.16
C GLN A 51 5.33 5.10 -32.65
N HIS A 52 5.50 3.99 -31.94
CA HIS A 52 6.30 2.88 -32.43
C HIS A 52 5.66 1.54 -32.07
N VAL A 53 5.60 0.71 -33.11
CA VAL A 53 5.19 -0.70 -33.20
C VAL A 53 5.24 -1.46 -31.87
N GLU A 54 4.18 -2.20 -31.53
CA GLU A 54 4.19 -3.13 -30.39
C GLU A 54 5.42 -4.06 -30.51
N ARG A 55 6.33 -3.97 -29.53
CA ARG A 55 7.59 -4.72 -29.49
C ARG A 55 7.43 -6.06 -28.78
N ASP A 56 8.37 -6.97 -29.01
CA ASP A 56 8.48 -8.21 -28.24
C ASP A 56 8.77 -7.91 -26.76
N MET A 57 7.88 -8.39 -25.88
CA MET A 57 7.95 -8.22 -24.42
C MET A 57 8.73 -9.33 -23.72
N SER A 58 9.65 -10.01 -24.41
CA SER A 58 10.48 -11.05 -23.82
C SER A 58 11.46 -10.50 -22.78
N TRP A 59 11.77 -11.32 -21.77
CA TRP A 59 12.83 -11.01 -20.80
C TRP A 59 14.18 -10.85 -21.49
N GLN A 60 14.42 -11.62 -22.55
CA GLN A 60 15.64 -11.58 -23.36
C GLN A 60 15.79 -10.23 -24.08
N SER A 61 14.73 -9.70 -24.69
CA SER A 61 14.77 -8.38 -25.35
C SER A 61 15.05 -7.27 -24.33
N ALA A 62 14.34 -7.31 -23.19
CA ALA A 62 14.51 -6.34 -22.11
C ALA A 62 15.94 -6.33 -21.56
N VAL A 63 16.47 -7.50 -21.19
CA VAL A 63 17.82 -7.61 -20.60
C VAL A 63 18.89 -7.18 -21.60
N THR A 64 18.74 -7.52 -22.87
CA THR A 64 19.69 -7.10 -23.92
C THR A 64 19.72 -5.58 -24.06
N ASP A 65 18.56 -4.92 -24.10
CA ASP A 65 18.48 -3.46 -24.19
C ASP A 65 19.02 -2.76 -22.93
N LEU A 66 18.70 -3.31 -21.76
CA LEU A 66 19.18 -2.78 -20.47
C LEU A 66 20.68 -2.87 -20.31
N MET A 67 21.31 -3.96 -20.76
CA MET A 67 22.77 -4.08 -20.79
C MET A 67 23.43 -3.00 -21.65
N ALA A 68 22.76 -2.54 -22.71
CA ALA A 68 23.27 -1.49 -23.57
C ALA A 68 23.08 -0.09 -22.96
N LYS A 69 21.98 0.13 -22.22
CA LYS A 69 21.62 1.44 -21.67
C LYS A 69 22.28 1.76 -20.34
N ILE A 70 22.44 0.77 -19.46
CA ILE A 70 22.96 0.99 -18.12
C ILE A 70 24.49 0.81 -18.12
N PRO A 71 25.27 1.87 -17.80
CA PRO A 71 26.72 1.77 -17.74
C PRO A 71 27.18 0.75 -16.70
N ASN A 72 28.18 -0.05 -17.03
CA ASN A 72 28.74 -1.08 -16.13
C ASN A 72 27.70 -2.07 -15.58
N PHE A 73 26.62 -2.35 -16.32
CA PHE A 73 25.52 -3.24 -15.91
C PHE A 73 26.00 -4.55 -15.26
N ALA A 74 26.96 -5.24 -15.89
CA ALA A 74 27.50 -6.51 -15.41
C ALA A 74 28.38 -6.42 -14.14
N GLN A 75 28.81 -5.22 -13.76
CA GLN A 75 29.67 -4.98 -12.58
C GLN A 75 28.89 -4.44 -11.39
N GLN A 76 27.60 -4.18 -11.56
CA GLN A 76 26.71 -3.66 -10.53
C GLN A 76 25.77 -4.75 -10.03
N ARG A 77 25.26 -4.56 -8.82
CA ARG A 77 24.14 -5.37 -8.32
C ARG A 77 22.89 -4.90 -9.02
N ILE A 78 22.28 -5.77 -9.82
CA ILE A 78 21.09 -5.42 -10.58
C ILE A 78 19.98 -6.39 -10.22
N THR A 79 18.85 -5.85 -9.79
CA THR A 79 17.62 -6.61 -9.63
C THR A 79 16.61 -6.10 -10.62
N LEU A 80 16.16 -6.96 -11.52
CA LEU A 80 15.05 -6.70 -12.43
C LEU A 80 13.82 -7.39 -11.87
N THR A 81 12.73 -6.66 -11.71
CA THR A 81 11.42 -7.23 -11.37
C THR A 81 10.38 -6.76 -12.36
N THR A 82 9.42 -7.61 -12.67
CA THR A 82 8.25 -7.22 -13.45
C THR A 82 7.00 -7.72 -12.75
N ASP A 83 5.90 -6.99 -12.87
CA ASP A 83 4.62 -7.52 -12.45
C ASP A 83 4.18 -8.57 -13.48
N PRO A 84 3.80 -9.78 -13.05
CA PRO A 84 3.34 -10.82 -13.96
C PRO A 84 2.12 -10.43 -14.82
N GLN A 85 1.34 -9.42 -14.46
CA GLN A 85 0.27 -8.90 -15.32
C GLN A 85 0.73 -7.76 -16.25
N HIS A 86 1.92 -7.22 -16.04
CA HIS A 86 2.44 -6.03 -16.72
C HIS A 86 3.90 -6.23 -17.17
N HIS A 87 4.12 -7.26 -17.99
CA HIS A 87 5.44 -7.71 -18.50
C HIS A 87 6.20 -6.66 -19.33
N HIS A 88 5.54 -5.56 -19.70
CA HIS A 88 6.19 -4.45 -20.40
C HIS A 88 6.90 -3.48 -19.46
N LEU A 89 6.60 -3.46 -18.16
CA LEU A 89 7.28 -2.60 -17.19
C LEU A 89 8.22 -3.42 -16.31
N PHE A 90 9.49 -3.03 -16.34
CA PHE A 90 10.54 -3.57 -15.49
C PHE A 90 10.95 -2.52 -14.47
N GLN A 91 10.90 -2.90 -13.19
CA GLN A 91 11.53 -2.13 -12.13
C GLN A 91 12.95 -2.63 -11.95
N ILE A 92 13.88 -1.70 -11.91
CA ILE A 92 15.31 -1.98 -11.91
C ILE A 92 15.89 -1.35 -10.66
N TYR A 93 16.53 -2.16 -9.84
CA TYR A 93 17.31 -1.70 -8.70
C TYR A 93 18.78 -1.85 -9.06
N VAL A 94 19.51 -0.74 -9.10
CA VAL A 94 20.94 -0.69 -9.39
C VAL A 94 21.69 -0.34 -8.10
N GLY A 95 22.58 -1.23 -7.66
CA GLY A 95 23.26 -1.10 -6.38
C GLY A 95 22.28 -1.18 -5.19
N HIS A 96 22.40 -0.24 -4.25
CA HIS A 96 21.50 -0.15 -3.09
C HIS A 96 20.47 0.98 -3.22
N ASP A 97 20.78 2.02 -4.01
CA ASP A 97 20.08 3.31 -3.93
C ASP A 97 19.35 3.68 -5.22
N ASP A 98 19.88 3.29 -6.39
CA ASP A 98 19.34 3.72 -7.67
C ASP A 98 18.17 2.83 -8.10
N ARG A 99 17.09 3.49 -8.53
CA ARG A 99 15.86 2.83 -8.98
C ARG A 99 15.44 3.41 -10.31
N LEU A 100 15.37 2.55 -11.31
CA LEU A 100 14.96 2.91 -12.66
C LEU A 100 13.67 2.17 -13.00
N LEU A 101 12.89 2.76 -13.87
CA LEU A 101 11.75 2.10 -14.48
C LEU A 101 12.03 1.97 -15.97
N TYR A 102 11.96 0.77 -16.49
CA TYR A 102 12.14 0.50 -17.91
C TYR A 102 10.83 0.01 -18.52
N ASN A 103 10.41 0.68 -19.60
CA ASN A 103 9.28 0.25 -20.39
C ASN A 103 9.79 -0.47 -21.63
N ASN A 104 9.64 -1.81 -21.66
CA ASN A 104 10.11 -2.66 -22.75
C ASN A 104 9.36 -2.43 -24.07
N GLN A 105 8.14 -1.88 -24.01
CA GLN A 105 7.39 -1.51 -25.21
C GLN A 105 7.94 -0.25 -25.86
N THR A 106 8.20 0.81 -25.09
CA THR A 106 8.76 2.06 -25.63
C THR A 106 10.29 2.07 -25.67
N GLN A 107 10.94 1.11 -25.01
CA GLN A 107 12.36 1.09 -24.68
C GLN A 107 12.80 2.33 -23.89
N GLN A 108 11.88 3.04 -23.25
CA GLN A 108 12.25 4.21 -22.44
C GLN A 108 12.73 3.75 -21.06
N LEU A 109 13.85 4.31 -20.63
CA LEU A 109 14.44 4.09 -19.32
C LEU A 109 14.30 5.38 -18.52
N PHE A 110 13.43 5.36 -17.52
CA PHE A 110 13.13 6.49 -16.65
C PHE A 110 14.05 6.49 -15.42
N GLY A 111 14.42 7.68 -14.95
CA GLY A 111 15.24 7.86 -13.75
C GLY A 111 16.75 7.83 -13.97
N GLN A 112 17.24 7.77 -15.22
CA GLN A 112 18.67 7.64 -15.54
C GLN A 112 19.46 8.95 -15.37
N ASP A 113 18.84 10.10 -15.64
CA ASP A 113 19.46 11.44 -15.59
C ASP A 113 18.86 12.38 -14.53
N SER A 114 18.17 11.84 -13.53
CA SER A 114 17.74 12.64 -12.39
C SER A 114 17.85 11.85 -11.11
N ALA A 115 18.61 12.36 -10.15
CA ALA A 115 18.86 11.72 -8.87
C ALA A 115 17.60 11.53 -7.98
N GLN A 116 16.37 11.76 -8.49
CA GLN A 116 15.16 11.82 -7.68
C GLN A 116 13.85 11.39 -8.36
N GLN A 117 13.74 11.02 -9.64
CA GLN A 117 12.42 10.66 -10.21
C GLN A 117 11.83 9.38 -9.59
N GLN A 118 10.54 9.40 -9.25
CA GLN A 118 9.86 8.27 -8.63
C GLN A 118 8.39 8.21 -9.09
N ALA A 119 7.99 7.06 -9.64
CA ALA A 119 6.60 6.83 -10.00
C ALA A 119 5.68 6.93 -8.78
N ALA A 120 4.45 7.43 -8.96
CA ALA A 120 3.52 7.61 -7.84
C ALA A 120 3.20 6.28 -7.15
N ALA A 121 3.07 5.20 -7.92
CA ALA A 121 2.86 3.86 -7.38
C ALA A 121 4.03 3.37 -6.51
N ASP A 122 5.27 3.73 -6.86
CA ASP A 122 6.46 3.42 -6.06
C ASP A 122 6.52 4.30 -4.81
N PHE A 123 6.23 5.59 -4.94
CA PHE A 123 6.11 6.49 -3.80
C PHE A 123 5.09 5.96 -2.78
N LEU A 124 3.90 5.55 -3.24
CA LEU A 124 2.87 4.95 -2.37
C LEU A 124 3.38 3.69 -1.66
N TYR A 125 4.15 2.84 -2.36
CA TYR A 125 4.76 1.65 -1.80
C TYR A 125 5.74 2.00 -0.66
N PHE A 126 6.67 2.93 -0.88
CA PHE A 126 7.61 3.33 0.17
C PHE A 126 6.93 4.08 1.31
N TRP A 127 5.91 4.88 1.03
CA TRP A 127 5.09 5.47 2.08
C TRP A 127 4.38 4.43 2.92
N HIS A 128 3.88 3.36 2.30
CA HIS A 128 3.20 2.27 2.98
C HIS A 128 4.13 1.48 3.90
N ILE A 129 5.40 1.26 3.51
CA ILE A 129 6.33 0.41 4.29
C ILE A 129 7.25 1.18 5.25
N ASN A 130 7.64 2.43 4.94
CA ASN A 130 8.63 3.16 5.75
C ASN A 130 8.52 4.69 5.72
N PHE A 131 7.45 5.29 5.19
CA PHE A 131 7.35 6.75 5.01
C PHE A 131 8.54 7.40 4.30
N MET A 132 9.30 6.63 3.52
CA MET A 132 10.56 7.04 2.88
C MET A 132 11.64 7.50 3.88
N THR A 133 11.63 6.97 5.09
CA THR A 133 12.62 7.30 6.14
C THR A 133 13.05 6.05 6.89
N HIS A 134 14.25 6.06 7.46
CA HIS A 134 14.72 4.95 8.29
C HIS A 134 13.84 4.74 9.54
N ILE A 135 13.45 5.84 10.20
CA ILE A 135 12.60 5.79 11.40
C ILE A 135 11.16 5.38 11.06
N GLY A 136 10.72 5.57 9.82
CA GLY A 136 9.36 5.26 9.41
C GLY A 136 9.03 3.77 9.48
N THR A 137 10.01 2.88 9.26
CA THR A 137 9.84 1.44 9.50
C THR A 137 9.47 1.17 10.95
N ASP A 138 10.16 1.79 11.92
CA ASP A 138 9.87 1.63 13.34
C ASP A 138 8.49 2.18 13.73
N ILE A 139 8.10 3.30 13.12
CA ILE A 139 6.77 3.90 13.30
C ILE A 139 5.68 2.96 12.81
N ILE A 140 5.85 2.36 11.63
CA ILE A 140 4.89 1.43 11.03
C ILE A 140 4.86 0.13 11.83
N ALA A 141 6.01 -0.40 12.26
CA ALA A 141 6.11 -1.54 13.17
C ALA A 141 5.26 -1.33 14.43
N LEU A 142 5.43 -0.19 15.11
CA LEU A 142 4.67 0.15 16.30
C LEU A 142 3.17 0.30 16.00
N ALA A 143 2.82 0.92 14.87
CA ALA A 143 1.43 1.05 14.43
C ALA A 143 0.77 -0.31 14.19
N CYS A 144 1.51 -1.30 13.66
CA CYS A 144 1.01 -2.66 13.46
C CYS A 144 0.75 -3.38 14.79
N ILE A 145 1.65 -3.22 15.78
CA ILE A 145 1.42 -3.74 17.14
C ILE A 145 0.15 -3.11 17.73
N PHE A 146 -0.04 -1.81 17.58
CA PHE A 146 -1.26 -1.14 18.02
C PHE A 146 -2.50 -1.60 17.27
N LEU A 147 -2.41 -1.90 15.96
CA LEU A 147 -3.51 -2.48 15.19
C LEU A 147 -3.94 -3.83 15.79
N ILE A 148 -2.99 -4.72 16.11
CA ILE A 148 -3.27 -6.00 16.77
C ILE A 148 -3.96 -5.76 18.12
N MET A 149 -3.40 -4.89 18.97
CA MET A 149 -3.95 -4.59 20.29
C MET A 149 -5.38 -4.00 20.23
N VAL A 150 -5.62 -3.05 19.32
CA VAL A 150 -6.94 -2.42 19.13
C VAL A 150 -7.94 -3.42 18.58
N THR A 151 -7.52 -4.30 17.66
CA THR A 151 -8.38 -5.34 17.09
C THR A 151 -8.78 -6.36 18.16
N ILE A 152 -7.83 -6.91 18.91
CA ILE A 152 -8.09 -7.88 20.00
C ILE A 152 -8.95 -7.23 21.10
N SER A 153 -8.63 -6.01 21.52
CA SER A 153 -9.43 -5.32 22.53
C SER A 153 -10.86 -4.99 22.04
N GLY A 154 -11.03 -4.70 20.75
CA GLY A 154 -12.33 -4.52 20.11
C GLY A 154 -13.19 -5.78 20.19
N ILE A 155 -12.61 -6.93 19.84
CA ILE A 155 -13.25 -8.26 20.02
C ILE A 155 -13.65 -8.42 21.47
N TRP A 156 -12.74 -8.19 22.41
CA TRP A 156 -12.98 -8.48 23.83
C TRP A 156 -14.10 -7.61 24.41
N ILE A 157 -14.15 -6.33 24.04
CA ILE A 157 -15.20 -5.37 24.45
C ILE A 157 -16.56 -5.79 23.89
N ARG A 158 -16.61 -6.31 22.66
CA ARG A 158 -17.85 -6.58 21.93
C ARG A 158 -18.23 -8.05 21.82
N TRP A 159 -17.45 -8.98 22.35
CA TRP A 159 -17.63 -10.42 22.20
C TRP A 159 -19.07 -10.90 22.48
N ARG A 160 -19.69 -10.39 23.55
CA ARG A 160 -21.08 -10.75 23.92
C ARG A 160 -22.14 -10.11 23.01
N ASP A 161 -21.83 -8.96 22.44
CA ASP A 161 -22.70 -8.22 21.53
C ASP A 161 -22.52 -8.66 20.06
N LEU A 162 -21.35 -9.24 19.71
CA LEU A 162 -20.97 -9.70 18.37
C LEU A 162 -22.02 -10.65 17.78
N VAL A 163 -22.51 -11.56 18.62
CA VAL A 163 -23.48 -12.61 18.23
C VAL A 163 -24.93 -12.13 18.34
N LYS A 164 -25.23 -11.21 19.26
CA LYS A 164 -26.63 -10.84 19.61
C LYS A 164 -27.14 -9.57 18.95
N LYS A 165 -26.26 -8.66 18.53
CA LYS A 165 -26.63 -7.31 18.07
C LYS A 165 -26.09 -6.99 16.68
N PHE A 166 -25.63 -7.98 15.93
CA PHE A 166 -25.16 -7.82 14.55
C PHE A 166 -26.18 -7.05 13.67
N HIS A 167 -27.48 -7.20 13.95
CA HIS A 167 -28.57 -6.59 13.18
C HIS A 167 -29.05 -5.22 13.69
N GLN A 168 -28.50 -4.66 14.77
CA GLN A 168 -29.03 -3.44 15.40
C GLN A 168 -28.28 -2.17 14.97
N TYR A 169 -28.36 -1.82 13.68
CA TYR A 169 -27.89 -0.50 13.21
C TYR A 169 -28.93 0.59 13.49
N ARG A 170 -28.55 1.66 14.20
CA ARG A 170 -29.41 2.84 14.37
C ARG A 170 -29.04 3.93 13.37
N ALA A 171 -29.70 3.92 12.22
CA ALA A 171 -29.57 4.94 11.17
C ALA A 171 -30.18 6.32 11.56
N LYS A 172 -30.88 6.41 12.70
CA LYS A 172 -31.60 7.60 13.16
C LYS A 172 -31.21 7.89 14.62
N GLY A 173 -30.70 9.08 14.93
CA GLY A 173 -30.31 9.44 16.31
C GLY A 173 -29.30 10.58 16.43
N LYS A 174 -28.73 10.76 17.63
CA LYS A 174 -27.67 11.74 17.91
C LYS A 174 -26.37 11.35 17.19
N SER A 175 -25.54 12.35 16.90
CA SER A 175 -24.36 12.15 16.06
C SER A 175 -23.40 11.06 16.54
N ARG A 176 -23.14 11.12 17.84
CA ARG A 176 -22.37 10.14 18.58
C ARG A 176 -22.87 8.70 18.39
N ASP A 177 -24.18 8.48 18.37
CA ASP A 177 -24.73 7.12 18.35
C ASP A 177 -24.61 6.49 16.95
N VAL A 178 -24.77 7.30 15.88
CA VAL A 178 -24.55 6.84 14.50
C VAL A 178 -23.07 6.50 14.26
N PHE A 179 -22.14 7.37 14.69
CA PHE A 179 -20.71 7.07 14.54
C PHE A 179 -20.31 5.83 15.34
N LYS A 180 -20.81 5.67 16.56
CA LYS A 180 -20.56 4.48 17.38
C LYS A 180 -21.02 3.20 16.69
N ASP A 181 -22.26 3.17 16.23
CA ASP A 181 -22.84 1.97 15.63
C ASP A 181 -22.16 1.66 14.29
N SER A 182 -21.86 2.68 13.49
CA SER A 182 -21.13 2.52 12.21
C SER A 182 -19.71 1.99 12.43
N HIS A 183 -18.96 2.53 13.41
CA HIS A 183 -17.62 2.03 13.75
C HIS A 183 -17.65 0.56 14.20
N VAL A 184 -18.64 0.17 15.02
CA VAL A 184 -18.79 -1.22 15.47
C VAL A 184 -19.11 -2.16 14.31
N LEU A 185 -20.04 -1.79 13.42
CA LEU A 185 -20.43 -2.64 12.28
C LEU A 185 -19.30 -2.78 11.27
N LEU A 186 -18.66 -1.68 10.88
CA LEU A 186 -17.54 -1.71 9.95
C LEU A 186 -16.37 -2.48 10.55
N GLY A 187 -15.99 -2.17 11.79
CA GLY A 187 -14.90 -2.84 12.50
C GLY A 187 -15.13 -4.35 12.66
N LEU A 188 -16.38 -4.77 12.86
CA LEU A 188 -16.73 -6.19 12.88
C LEU A 188 -16.64 -6.83 11.49
N GLY A 189 -17.11 -6.13 10.45
CA GLY A 189 -17.05 -6.60 9.06
C GLY A 189 -15.62 -6.82 8.56
N VAL A 190 -14.66 -6.02 9.03
CA VAL A 190 -13.24 -6.13 8.64
C VAL A 190 -12.36 -6.73 9.73
N LEU A 191 -12.94 -7.36 10.75
CA LEU A 191 -12.20 -7.82 11.93
C LEU A 191 -11.06 -8.80 11.57
N LEU A 192 -11.39 -9.85 10.82
CA LEU A 192 -10.42 -10.86 10.39
C LEU A 192 -9.36 -10.25 9.48
N PHE A 193 -9.78 -9.34 8.60
CA PHE A 193 -8.89 -8.60 7.71
C PHE A 193 -7.88 -7.75 8.50
N MET A 194 -8.33 -6.96 9.48
CA MET A 194 -7.45 -6.17 10.34
C MET A 194 -6.50 -7.01 11.19
N LEU A 195 -6.96 -8.17 11.69
CA LEU A 195 -6.12 -9.09 12.44
C LEU A 195 -5.04 -9.72 11.56
N MET A 196 -5.42 -10.18 10.37
CA MET A 196 -4.50 -10.74 9.37
C MET A 196 -3.46 -9.70 8.92
N TYR A 197 -3.88 -8.47 8.61
CA TYR A 197 -2.96 -7.40 8.25
C TYR A 197 -2.06 -6.99 9.42
N GLY A 198 -2.61 -6.82 10.62
CA GLY A 198 -1.80 -6.53 11.80
C GLY A 198 -0.70 -7.58 12.02
N TRP A 199 -1.05 -8.87 11.89
CA TRP A 199 -0.12 -9.97 12.06
C TRP A 199 0.93 -10.05 10.94
N SER A 200 0.50 -10.08 9.68
CA SER A 200 1.40 -10.14 8.53
C SER A 200 2.33 -8.92 8.45
N SER A 201 1.84 -7.72 8.73
CA SER A 201 2.68 -6.52 8.78
C SER A 201 3.68 -6.55 9.94
N ALA A 202 3.29 -7.07 11.11
CA ALA A 202 4.23 -7.25 12.24
C ALA A 202 5.32 -8.27 11.89
N TYR A 203 4.96 -9.34 11.15
CA TYR A 203 5.92 -10.30 10.64
C TYR A 203 6.94 -9.66 9.68
N PHE A 204 6.55 -8.72 8.82
CA PHE A 204 7.51 -8.07 7.92
C PHE A 204 8.37 -6.98 8.58
N ASN A 205 7.78 -6.20 9.49
CA ASN A 205 8.48 -5.06 10.09
C ASN A 205 9.32 -5.42 11.32
N VAL A 206 8.96 -6.49 12.03
CA VAL A 206 9.63 -6.91 13.28
C VAL A 206 10.09 -8.37 13.18
N GLY A 207 9.97 -8.99 12.01
CA GLY A 207 10.26 -10.41 11.81
C GLY A 207 11.73 -10.75 12.05
N TYR A 208 12.64 -9.83 11.72
CA TYR A 208 14.05 -10.04 12.02
C TYR A 208 14.26 -10.10 13.54
N GLU A 209 13.72 -9.15 14.30
CA GLU A 209 13.88 -9.10 15.76
C GLU A 209 13.16 -10.25 16.47
N ILE A 210 11.98 -10.66 15.97
CA ILE A 210 11.21 -11.77 16.51
C ILE A 210 11.94 -13.10 16.29
N ASN A 211 12.53 -13.28 15.10
CA ASN A 211 13.13 -14.55 14.73
C ASN A 211 14.65 -14.61 14.98
N ALA A 212 15.34 -13.48 15.12
CA ALA A 212 16.79 -13.41 15.36
C ALA A 212 17.25 -14.27 16.55
N PRO A 213 16.58 -14.31 17.71
CA PRO A 213 16.99 -15.19 18.81
C PRO A 213 16.91 -16.68 18.46
N ILE A 214 15.91 -17.07 17.66
CA ILE A 214 15.76 -18.43 17.18
C ILE A 214 16.87 -18.74 16.16
N TYR A 215 17.15 -17.79 15.27
CA TYR A 215 18.19 -17.93 14.24
C TYR A 215 19.61 -17.96 14.81
N HIS A 216 19.94 -17.10 15.77
CA HIS A 216 21.23 -17.11 16.46
C HIS A 216 21.46 -18.42 17.21
N LYS A 217 20.45 -18.85 17.97
CA LYS A 217 20.50 -20.12 18.70
C LYS A 217 20.58 -21.34 17.77
N TYR A 218 20.05 -21.22 16.55
CA TYR A 218 20.15 -22.26 15.54
C TYR A 218 21.54 -22.31 14.92
N ALA A 219 22.06 -21.17 14.46
CA ALA A 219 23.40 -21.06 13.89
C ALA A 219 24.49 -21.56 14.86
N ASP A 220 24.33 -21.25 16.16
CA ASP A 220 25.23 -21.75 17.21
C ASP A 220 25.16 -23.27 17.40
N LYS A 221 24.02 -23.91 17.07
CA LYS A 221 23.78 -25.35 17.27
C LYS A 221 24.13 -26.21 16.05
N SER A 222 23.84 -25.73 14.84
CA SER A 222 24.04 -26.51 13.60
C SER A 222 25.46 -26.38 13.05
N GLY A 223 26.17 -25.28 13.35
CA GLY A 223 27.46 -24.97 12.71
C GLY A 223 27.34 -24.61 11.22
N GLU A 224 26.12 -24.59 10.68
CA GLU A 224 25.78 -24.10 9.35
C GLU A 224 25.30 -22.65 9.45
N SER A 225 25.60 -21.84 8.44
CA SER A 225 25.13 -20.45 8.44
C SER A 225 23.61 -20.43 8.26
N TYR A 226 22.92 -19.48 8.88
CA TYR A 226 21.48 -19.22 8.65
C TYR A 226 21.11 -19.14 7.16
N TRP A 227 22.04 -18.64 6.34
CA TRP A 227 21.87 -18.53 4.89
C TRP A 227 21.88 -19.89 4.18
N ASP A 228 22.56 -20.89 4.73
CA ASP A 228 22.57 -22.26 4.19
C ASP A 228 21.18 -22.91 4.33
N GLU A 229 20.48 -22.72 5.47
CA GLU A 229 19.13 -23.24 5.68
C GLU A 229 18.04 -22.55 4.86
N LEU A 230 18.21 -21.25 4.62
CA LEU A 230 17.33 -20.51 3.71
C LEU A 230 17.57 -20.87 2.23
N GLY A 231 18.51 -21.78 1.95
CA GLY A 231 18.83 -22.22 0.60
C GLY A 231 19.57 -21.15 -0.22
N PHE A 232 20.41 -20.31 0.41
CA PHE A 232 21.32 -19.48 -0.37
C PHE A 232 22.55 -20.33 -0.74
N PRO A 233 22.91 -20.42 -2.04
CA PRO A 233 24.07 -21.21 -2.42
C PRO A 233 25.34 -20.62 -1.84
N ARG A 234 26.16 -21.48 -1.24
CA ARG A 234 27.56 -21.18 -0.93
C ARG A 234 28.30 -20.79 -2.22
N LYS A 235 29.44 -20.12 -2.05
CA LYS A 235 30.39 -19.93 -3.15
C LYS A 235 30.80 -21.33 -3.64
N PRO A 236 30.65 -21.66 -4.95
CA PRO A 236 31.22 -22.89 -5.50
C PRO A 236 32.75 -22.85 -5.45
N ASP A 237 33.39 -24.01 -5.25
CA ASP A 237 34.85 -24.08 -5.07
C ASP A 237 35.64 -23.78 -6.35
N ASN A 238 35.07 -24.02 -7.54
CA ASN A 238 35.70 -23.79 -8.84
C ASN A 238 34.94 -22.71 -9.61
N TYR A 239 35.51 -21.50 -9.70
CA TYR A 239 34.95 -20.42 -10.49
C TYR A 239 36.02 -19.70 -11.30
N ASP A 240 35.68 -19.32 -12.53
CA ASP A 240 36.51 -18.46 -13.39
C ASP A 240 36.37 -17.00 -12.99
N MET A 241 37.31 -16.53 -12.17
CA MET A 241 37.28 -15.17 -11.63
C MET A 241 37.45 -14.08 -12.71
N ASP A 242 37.85 -14.46 -13.92
CA ASP A 242 38.05 -13.56 -15.06
C ASP A 242 36.85 -13.56 -16.03
N ALA A 243 35.87 -14.45 -15.83
CA ALA A 243 34.71 -14.57 -16.69
C ALA A 243 33.82 -13.32 -16.66
N LYS A 244 33.46 -12.83 -17.85
CA LYS A 244 32.60 -11.66 -18.03
C LYS A 244 31.19 -12.07 -18.44
N LEU A 245 30.20 -11.45 -17.83
CA LEU A 245 28.80 -11.63 -18.20
C LEU A 245 28.51 -10.97 -19.55
N SER A 246 27.84 -11.71 -20.44
CA SER A 246 27.39 -11.23 -21.75
C SER A 246 25.87 -11.31 -21.88
N ALA A 247 25.29 -10.52 -22.79
CA ALA A 247 23.85 -10.59 -23.08
C ALA A 247 23.43 -11.98 -23.58
N ALA A 248 24.24 -12.60 -24.43
CA ALA A 248 24.01 -13.96 -24.90
C ALA A 248 23.91 -14.96 -23.73
N ARG A 249 24.77 -14.81 -22.71
CA ARG A 249 24.72 -15.66 -21.52
C ARG A 249 23.46 -15.43 -20.68
N LEU A 250 23.08 -14.18 -20.46
CA LEU A 250 21.85 -13.86 -19.73
C LEU A 250 20.63 -14.45 -20.44
N ASN A 251 20.57 -14.28 -21.76
CA ASN A 251 19.50 -14.85 -22.58
C ASN A 251 19.49 -16.38 -22.52
N GLN A 252 20.66 -17.03 -22.49
CA GLN A 252 20.76 -18.48 -22.28
C GLN A 252 20.17 -18.89 -20.93
N VAL A 253 20.56 -18.23 -19.83
CA VAL A 253 20.04 -18.55 -18.49
C VAL A 253 18.54 -18.35 -18.38
N ILE A 254 18.00 -17.28 -18.97
CA ILE A 254 16.55 -17.06 -19.06
C ILE A 254 15.88 -18.21 -19.81
N THR A 255 16.48 -18.65 -20.92
CA THR A 255 15.96 -19.76 -21.75
C THR A 255 16.00 -21.08 -20.99
N ASP A 256 17.15 -21.40 -20.36
CA ASP A 256 17.34 -22.62 -19.56
C ASP A 256 16.31 -22.68 -18.42
N TYR A 257 16.06 -21.55 -17.74
CA TYR A 257 15.06 -21.45 -16.69
C TYR A 257 13.64 -21.68 -17.24
N GLN A 258 13.27 -21.00 -18.32
CA GLN A 258 11.94 -21.14 -18.94
C GLN A 258 11.69 -22.56 -19.47
N GLN A 259 12.73 -23.26 -19.92
CA GLN A 259 12.64 -24.66 -20.35
C GLN A 259 12.52 -25.63 -19.18
N ALA A 260 13.25 -25.40 -18.10
CA ALA A 260 13.17 -26.22 -16.88
C ALA A 260 11.82 -26.07 -16.16
N TYR A 261 11.25 -24.86 -16.19
CA TYR A 261 10.01 -24.52 -15.51
C TYR A 261 8.98 -23.90 -16.48
N PRO A 262 8.41 -24.69 -17.41
CA PRO A 262 7.53 -24.16 -18.47
C PRO A 262 6.24 -23.53 -17.94
N ASP A 263 5.80 -23.92 -16.74
CA ASP A 263 4.60 -23.37 -16.08
C ASP A 263 4.91 -22.15 -15.19
N MET A 264 6.18 -21.77 -15.03
CA MET A 264 6.62 -20.64 -14.21
C MET A 264 6.96 -19.43 -15.08
N ARG A 265 6.57 -18.25 -14.63
CA ARG A 265 6.89 -16.98 -15.28
C ARG A 265 7.94 -16.26 -14.46
N ILE A 266 9.01 -15.80 -15.10
CA ILE A 266 10.06 -15.04 -14.41
C ILE A 266 9.45 -13.75 -13.85
N ALA A 267 9.51 -13.60 -12.53
CA ALA A 267 9.05 -12.42 -11.80
C ALA A 267 10.23 -11.55 -11.36
N ARG A 268 11.38 -12.18 -11.10
CA ARG A 268 12.59 -11.51 -10.61
C ARG A 268 13.84 -12.14 -11.20
N PHE A 269 14.76 -11.28 -11.61
CA PHE A 269 16.08 -11.66 -12.12
C PHE A 269 17.14 -10.80 -11.41
N ASP A 270 17.96 -11.41 -10.56
CA ASP A 270 19.06 -10.72 -9.87
C ASP A 270 20.42 -11.08 -10.47
N ILE A 271 21.26 -10.07 -10.57
CA ILE A 271 22.67 -10.13 -10.94
C ILE A 271 23.46 -9.65 -9.73
N TYR A 272 24.31 -10.51 -9.20
CA TYR A 272 25.21 -10.17 -8.11
C TYR A 272 26.64 -10.02 -8.65
N PRO A 273 27.26 -8.84 -8.53
CA PRO A 273 28.63 -8.60 -8.95
C PRO A 273 29.61 -9.08 -7.88
N GLY A 274 30.88 -9.05 -8.21
CA GLY A 274 31.96 -9.60 -7.40
C GLY A 274 32.83 -10.46 -8.27
N PRO A 275 33.90 -11.07 -7.74
CA PRO A 275 34.84 -11.75 -8.60
C PRO A 275 34.26 -13.05 -9.16
N TRP A 276 33.05 -13.44 -8.73
CA TRP A 276 32.16 -14.33 -9.47
C TRP A 276 30.77 -13.73 -9.64
N ILE A 277 30.34 -13.54 -10.89
CA ILE A 277 28.99 -13.13 -11.24
C ILE A 277 28.03 -14.30 -10.99
N ARG A 278 27.03 -14.04 -10.14
CA ARG A 278 25.95 -14.97 -9.81
C ARG A 278 24.63 -14.43 -10.34
N LEU A 279 23.88 -15.30 -10.98
CA LEU A 279 22.55 -15.02 -11.50
C LEU A 279 21.52 -15.75 -10.65
N ARG A 280 20.46 -15.05 -10.26
CA ARG A 280 19.30 -15.65 -9.59
C ARG A 280 18.08 -15.38 -10.45
N VAL A 281 17.39 -16.44 -10.83
CA VAL A 281 16.10 -16.34 -11.53
C VAL A 281 15.04 -16.87 -10.61
N SER A 282 14.06 -16.03 -10.28
CA SER A 282 12.89 -16.42 -9.52
C SER A 282 11.67 -16.27 -10.41
N GLY A 283 10.93 -17.37 -10.54
CA GLY A 283 9.67 -17.42 -11.26
C GLY A 283 8.53 -17.77 -10.33
N GLU A 284 7.34 -17.37 -10.74
CA GLU A 284 6.09 -17.66 -10.05
C GLU A 284 5.10 -18.33 -10.99
N SER A 285 4.20 -19.12 -10.41
CA SER A 285 3.10 -19.74 -11.14
C SER A 285 1.88 -18.81 -11.19
N ASP A 286 1.21 -18.77 -12.34
CA ASP A 286 -0.07 -18.05 -12.48
C ASP A 286 -1.22 -18.74 -11.71
N ARG A 287 -1.07 -20.01 -11.36
CA ARG A 287 -2.13 -20.87 -10.79
C ARG A 287 -1.85 -21.39 -9.39
N SER A 288 -0.58 -21.47 -9.00
CA SER A 288 -0.15 -22.00 -7.70
C SER A 288 0.58 -20.95 -6.89
N PHE A 289 0.49 -21.10 -5.56
CA PHE A 289 1.15 -20.29 -4.53
C PHE A 289 2.65 -20.61 -4.47
N GLU A 290 3.33 -20.56 -5.60
CA GLU A 290 4.65 -21.15 -5.79
C GLU A 290 5.64 -20.19 -6.43
N PHE A 291 6.74 -19.97 -5.72
CA PHE A 291 7.94 -19.37 -6.23
C PHE A 291 9.01 -20.44 -6.37
N VAL A 292 9.60 -20.53 -7.56
CA VAL A 292 10.78 -21.35 -7.81
C VAL A 292 11.96 -20.42 -8.04
N THR A 293 13.02 -20.60 -7.29
CA THR A 293 14.25 -19.83 -7.45
C THR A 293 15.36 -20.75 -7.90
N ALA A 294 16.04 -20.39 -8.98
CA ALA A 294 17.21 -21.11 -9.46
C ALA A 294 18.41 -20.18 -9.51
N PHE A 295 19.58 -20.70 -9.12
CA PHE A 295 20.83 -19.97 -9.14
C PHE A 295 21.74 -20.51 -10.23
N TYR A 296 22.30 -19.61 -11.02
CA TYR A 296 23.22 -19.92 -12.11
C TYR A 296 24.54 -19.18 -11.93
N ASP A 297 25.63 -19.75 -12.43
CA ASP A 297 26.91 -19.05 -12.56
C ASP A 297 26.97 -18.21 -13.86
N VAL A 298 28.10 -17.54 -14.11
CA VAL A 298 28.33 -16.75 -15.34
C VAL A 298 28.52 -17.63 -16.58
N HIS A 299 28.77 -18.92 -16.43
CA HIS A 299 28.72 -19.90 -17.51
C HIS A 299 27.35 -20.58 -17.59
N GLY A 300 26.40 -20.05 -16.81
CA GLY A 300 25.07 -20.54 -16.45
C GLY A 300 24.91 -22.04 -16.33
N ASN A 301 25.87 -22.66 -15.67
CA ASN A 301 25.62 -23.90 -14.98
C ASN A 301 24.65 -23.62 -13.82
N LEU A 302 23.63 -24.47 -13.66
CA LEU A 302 22.76 -24.45 -12.50
C LEU A 302 23.58 -24.81 -11.26
N LEU A 303 23.71 -23.86 -10.34
CA LEU A 303 24.46 -24.02 -9.09
C LEU A 303 23.60 -24.68 -8.02
N TYR A 304 22.36 -24.22 -7.90
CA TYR A 304 21.49 -24.62 -6.80
C TYR A 304 20.03 -24.28 -7.10
N GLU A 305 19.16 -25.19 -6.71
CA GLU A 305 17.72 -24.99 -6.58
C GLU A 305 17.36 -25.23 -5.10
N PRO A 306 16.86 -24.22 -4.37
CA PRO A 306 16.42 -24.39 -3.00
C PRO A 306 15.30 -25.42 -2.91
N GLN A 307 15.50 -26.45 -2.10
CA GLN A 307 14.38 -27.31 -1.71
C GLN A 307 13.43 -26.52 -0.81
N ARG A 308 12.12 -26.68 -1.04
CA ARG A 308 11.11 -26.06 -0.18
C ARG A 308 11.24 -26.55 1.25
N THR A 309 11.41 -25.61 2.19
CA THR A 309 11.32 -25.88 3.62
C THR A 309 9.98 -25.36 4.18
N PRO A 310 9.49 -25.89 5.32
CA PRO A 310 8.32 -25.34 6.00
C PRO A 310 8.45 -23.84 6.35
N VAL A 311 9.67 -23.35 6.56
CA VAL A 311 9.93 -21.91 6.81
C VAL A 311 9.68 -21.08 5.55
N ASN A 312 10.09 -21.57 4.37
CA ASN A 312 9.77 -20.92 3.10
C ASN A 312 8.26 -20.87 2.87
N ASP A 313 7.52 -21.94 3.19
CA ASP A 313 6.07 -21.97 3.04
C ASP A 313 5.37 -20.95 3.95
N VAL A 314 5.78 -20.82 5.22
CA VAL A 314 5.22 -19.81 6.14
C VAL A 314 5.50 -18.40 5.64
N TYR A 315 6.73 -18.12 5.20
CA TYR A 315 7.09 -16.82 4.63
C TYR A 315 6.25 -16.49 3.38
N ASN A 316 6.11 -17.45 2.46
CA ASN A 316 5.31 -17.31 1.25
C ASN A 316 3.84 -17.05 1.58
N ILE A 317 3.26 -17.76 2.56
CA ILE A 317 1.89 -17.51 3.02
C ILE A 317 1.76 -16.10 3.60
N MET A 318 2.72 -15.63 4.40
CA MET A 318 2.68 -14.26 4.96
C MET A 318 2.73 -13.21 3.86
N ILE A 319 3.57 -13.37 2.83
CA ILE A 319 3.64 -12.44 1.69
C ILE A 319 2.30 -12.41 0.98
N GLN A 320 1.76 -13.57 0.64
CA GLN A 320 0.52 -13.64 -0.12
C GLN A 320 -0.68 -13.10 0.65
N LEU A 321 -0.74 -13.33 1.97
CA LEU A 321 -1.78 -12.74 2.82
C LEU A 321 -1.68 -11.22 2.84
N HIS A 322 -0.47 -10.66 2.89
CA HIS A 322 -0.25 -9.22 2.97
C HIS A 322 -0.46 -8.52 1.63
N GLU A 323 0.01 -9.10 0.53
CA GLU A 323 -0.15 -8.57 -0.83
C GLU A 323 -1.54 -8.83 -1.43
N GLY A 324 -2.39 -9.59 -0.73
CA GLY A 324 -3.77 -9.82 -1.13
C GLY A 324 -3.95 -10.88 -2.22
N HIS A 325 -3.04 -11.86 -2.25
CA HIS A 325 -3.01 -12.97 -3.21
C HIS A 325 -3.62 -14.28 -2.69
N LEU A 326 -4.33 -14.26 -1.55
CA LEU A 326 -4.87 -15.48 -0.90
C LEU A 326 -5.77 -16.33 -1.81
N LEU A 327 -6.55 -15.72 -2.71
CA LEU A 327 -7.38 -16.43 -3.69
C LEU A 327 -6.90 -16.14 -5.13
N GLY A 328 -5.58 -16.00 -5.30
CA GLY A 328 -4.96 -15.49 -6.52
C GLY A 328 -5.21 -14.00 -6.73
N LYS A 329 -4.89 -13.47 -7.90
CA LYS A 329 -5.03 -12.03 -8.20
C LYS A 329 -6.49 -11.53 -8.20
N SER A 330 -7.47 -12.42 -8.30
CA SER A 330 -8.89 -12.09 -8.15
C SER A 330 -9.25 -11.58 -6.75
N SER A 331 -8.49 -11.90 -5.69
CA SER A 331 -8.79 -11.36 -4.36
C SER A 331 -8.48 -9.88 -4.18
N HIS A 332 -7.75 -9.24 -5.11
CA HIS A 332 -7.43 -7.81 -5.03
C HIS A 332 -8.68 -6.93 -4.90
N LEU A 333 -9.77 -7.23 -5.61
CA LEU A 333 -11.02 -6.47 -5.47
C LEU A 333 -11.64 -6.62 -4.08
N LEU A 334 -11.67 -7.85 -3.54
CA LEU A 334 -12.19 -8.11 -2.20
C LEU A 334 -11.36 -7.38 -1.14
N TYR A 335 -10.03 -7.50 -1.23
CA TYR A 335 -9.09 -6.86 -0.32
C TYR A 335 -9.16 -5.34 -0.40
N PHE A 336 -9.33 -4.81 -1.61
CA PHE A 336 -9.60 -3.39 -1.82
C PHE A 336 -10.88 -2.95 -1.10
N ILE A 337 -12.01 -3.64 -1.30
CA ILE A 337 -13.28 -3.31 -0.61
C ILE A 337 -13.13 -3.38 0.92
N LEU A 338 -12.48 -4.43 1.44
CA LEU A 338 -12.21 -4.58 2.87
C LEU A 338 -11.31 -3.46 3.40
N SER A 339 -10.33 -3.00 2.62
CA SER A 339 -9.48 -1.86 2.98
C SER A 339 -10.27 -0.55 3.03
N LEU A 340 -11.22 -0.32 2.11
CA LEU A 340 -12.11 0.86 2.15
C LEU A 340 -13.00 0.84 3.40
N MET A 341 -13.52 -0.34 3.78
CA MET A 341 -14.27 -0.51 5.01
C MET A 341 -13.40 -0.26 6.26
N ALA A 342 -12.13 -0.68 6.24
CA ALA A 342 -11.19 -0.43 7.33
C ALA A 342 -10.85 1.07 7.48
N ILE A 343 -10.59 1.76 6.37
CA ILE A 343 -10.40 3.22 6.32
C ILE A 343 -11.63 3.92 6.90
N ALA A 344 -12.84 3.53 6.48
CA ALA A 344 -14.08 4.06 7.01
C ALA A 344 -14.23 3.82 8.52
N ALA A 345 -13.90 2.62 9.02
CA ALA A 345 -13.97 2.29 10.43
C ALA A 345 -13.04 3.17 11.29
N MET A 346 -11.80 3.39 10.83
CA MET A 346 -10.82 4.25 11.51
C MET A 346 -11.27 5.71 11.54
N LEU A 347 -11.69 6.24 10.39
CA LEU A 347 -12.12 7.62 10.28
C LEU A 347 -13.35 7.90 11.15
N ILE A 348 -14.38 7.04 11.08
CA ILE A 348 -15.59 7.16 11.90
C ILE A 348 -15.27 7.01 13.40
N GLY A 349 -14.35 6.09 13.76
CA GLY A 349 -13.89 5.92 15.14
C GLY A 349 -13.24 7.19 15.71
N ASN A 350 -12.42 7.86 14.90
CA ASN A 350 -11.76 9.12 15.28
C ASN A 350 -12.75 10.28 15.38
N LEU A 351 -13.69 10.39 14.44
CA LEU A 351 -14.76 11.38 14.53
C LEU A 351 -15.64 11.17 15.77
N TYR A 352 -15.97 9.92 16.11
CA TYR A 352 -16.67 9.58 17.35
C TYR A 352 -15.88 10.01 18.59
N TRP A 353 -14.57 9.75 18.61
CA TRP A 353 -13.68 10.09 19.72
C TRP A 353 -13.64 11.61 19.96
N LEU A 354 -13.53 12.38 18.87
CA LEU A 354 -13.55 13.85 18.86
C LEU A 354 -14.91 14.39 19.29
N ALA A 355 -16.01 13.90 18.72
CA ALA A 355 -17.37 14.39 19.00
C ALA A 355 -17.77 14.30 20.48
N ILE A 356 -17.24 13.32 21.23
CA ILE A 356 -17.51 13.18 22.67
C ILE A 356 -16.66 14.15 23.52
N ARG A 357 -15.48 14.53 23.04
CA ARG A 357 -14.46 15.25 23.82
C ARG A 357 -14.38 16.74 23.50
N GLU A 358 -14.63 17.11 22.25
CA GLU A 358 -14.56 18.49 21.76
C GLU A 358 -15.41 19.46 22.59
N PRO A 359 -16.68 19.16 22.96
CA PRO A 359 -17.49 20.08 23.77
C PRO A 359 -16.90 20.42 25.14
N LYS A 360 -16.06 19.55 25.68
CA LYS A 360 -15.47 19.69 27.02
C LYS A 360 -14.01 20.17 26.98
N ARG A 361 -13.31 19.99 25.86
CA ARG A 361 -11.84 20.11 25.79
C ARG A 361 -11.34 21.02 24.67
N ALA A 362 -12.20 21.60 23.82
CA ALA A 362 -11.80 22.43 22.69
C ALA A 362 -10.82 23.58 23.03
N ARG A 363 -10.92 24.16 24.24
CA ARG A 363 -10.03 25.24 24.69
C ARG A 363 -8.63 24.77 25.11
N GLN A 364 -8.41 23.47 25.33
CA GLN A 364 -7.12 22.93 25.75
C GLN A 364 -6.16 22.84 24.56
N VAL A 365 -4.94 23.37 24.72
CA VAL A 365 -3.89 23.35 23.67
C VAL A 365 -3.59 21.93 23.22
N LEU A 366 -3.39 21.02 24.18
CA LEU A 366 -3.10 19.61 23.88
C LEU A 366 -4.22 18.92 23.09
N PHE A 367 -5.49 19.27 23.38
CA PHE A 367 -6.62 18.73 22.62
C PHE A 367 -6.67 19.27 21.20
N ARG A 368 -6.32 20.55 20.97
CA ARG A 368 -6.22 21.11 19.61
C ARG A 368 -5.11 20.44 18.79
N LEU A 369 -3.97 20.16 19.40
CA LEU A 369 -2.89 19.40 18.77
C LEU A 369 -3.34 17.97 18.42
N GLN A 370 -3.99 17.27 19.36
CA GLN A 370 -4.56 15.94 19.12
C GLN A 370 -5.56 15.96 17.96
N ARG A 371 -6.44 16.97 17.93
CA ARG A 371 -7.40 17.17 16.84
C ARG A 371 -6.68 17.39 15.50
N ALA A 372 -5.63 18.22 15.47
CA ALA A 372 -4.83 18.47 14.27
C ALA A 372 -4.21 17.18 13.71
N CYS A 373 -3.58 16.37 14.57
CA CYS A 373 -2.99 15.09 14.18
C CYS A 373 -4.05 14.10 13.65
N LEU A 374 -5.21 14.04 14.31
CA LEU A 374 -6.31 13.18 13.90
C LEU A 374 -6.89 13.60 12.54
N GLU A 375 -7.08 14.90 12.31
CA GLU A 375 -7.58 15.43 11.03
C GLU A 375 -6.58 15.21 9.90
N ALA A 376 -5.30 15.51 10.15
CA ALA A 376 -4.21 15.27 9.21
C ALA A 376 -4.11 13.78 8.83
N GLY A 377 -4.03 12.90 9.82
CA GLY A 377 -3.80 11.47 9.59
C GLY A 377 -5.02 10.69 9.09
N THR A 378 -6.25 11.21 9.25
CA THR A 378 -7.46 10.52 8.77
C THR A 378 -8.01 11.11 7.47
N CYS A 379 -8.81 12.18 7.56
CA CYS A 379 -9.40 12.82 6.38
C CYS A 379 -8.30 13.38 5.45
N GLY A 380 -7.23 13.93 6.05
CA GLY A 380 -6.09 14.43 5.31
C GLY A 380 -5.34 13.37 4.52
N ALA A 381 -5.34 12.10 4.94
CA ALA A 381 -4.70 11.01 4.19
C ALA A 381 -5.37 10.80 2.82
N LEU A 382 -6.70 10.73 2.78
CA LEU A 382 -7.45 10.61 1.53
C LEU A 382 -7.21 11.82 0.62
N PHE A 383 -7.23 13.03 1.19
CA PHE A 383 -6.95 14.26 0.44
C PHE A 383 -5.53 14.30 -0.12
N ALA A 384 -4.52 14.00 0.69
CA ALA A 384 -3.12 14.07 0.30
C ALA A 384 -2.79 13.08 -0.82
N ILE A 385 -3.31 11.85 -0.74
CA ILE A 385 -3.11 10.84 -1.80
C ILE A 385 -3.89 11.21 -3.07
N ALA A 386 -5.12 11.72 -2.96
CA ALA A 386 -5.86 12.20 -4.13
C ALA A 386 -5.12 13.34 -4.83
N LEU A 387 -4.57 14.30 -4.07
CA LEU A 387 -3.82 15.43 -4.62
C LEU A 387 -2.53 14.96 -5.29
N LEU A 388 -1.78 14.04 -4.68
CA LEU A 388 -0.59 13.44 -5.27
C LEU A 388 -0.90 12.83 -6.65
N LEU A 389 -1.98 12.05 -6.75
CA LEU A 389 -2.38 11.42 -8.00
C LEU A 389 -2.81 12.45 -9.05
N VAL A 390 -3.55 13.49 -8.66
CA VAL A 390 -3.94 14.58 -9.57
C VAL A 390 -2.71 15.34 -10.08
N CYS A 391 -1.79 15.71 -9.18
CA CYS A 391 -0.53 16.35 -9.55
C CYS A 391 0.29 15.45 -10.48
N THR A 392 0.39 14.16 -10.19
CA THR A 392 1.06 13.20 -11.07
C THR A 392 0.42 13.21 -12.46
N ARG A 393 -0.92 13.20 -12.53
CA ARG A 393 -1.63 13.12 -13.82
C ARG A 393 -1.50 14.39 -14.66
N LEU A 394 -1.37 15.55 -14.02
CA LEU A 394 -1.30 16.85 -14.68
C LEU A 394 0.14 17.28 -15.01
N PHE A 395 1.12 16.91 -14.19
CA PHE A 395 2.49 17.43 -14.27
C PHE A 395 3.54 16.39 -14.68
N SER A 396 3.23 15.09 -14.71
CA SER A 396 4.12 14.06 -15.25
C SER A 396 4.07 14.11 -16.80
N GLN A 397 5.02 14.82 -17.41
CA GLN A 397 5.13 14.98 -18.87
C GLN A 397 6.05 13.91 -19.48
N GLY A 398 5.72 12.63 -19.34
CA GLY A 398 6.56 11.51 -19.81
C GLY A 398 7.43 10.95 -18.70
N GLU A 399 7.94 11.87 -17.88
CA GLU A 399 8.78 11.54 -16.74
C GLU A 399 8.00 11.57 -15.43
N PRO A 400 8.28 10.66 -14.48
CA PRO A 400 7.74 10.74 -13.12
C PRO A 400 8.08 12.06 -12.42
N LEU A 401 7.28 12.43 -11.42
CA LEU A 401 7.66 13.50 -10.50
C LEU A 401 8.86 13.06 -9.64
N THR A 402 9.58 14.03 -9.07
CA THR A 402 10.65 13.70 -8.13
C THR A 402 10.08 13.16 -6.80
N ALA A 403 10.83 12.28 -6.13
CA ALA A 403 10.59 11.75 -4.81
C ALA A 403 10.38 12.89 -3.79
N LEU A 404 11.21 13.94 -3.86
CA LEU A 404 11.05 15.12 -3.02
C LEU A 404 9.73 15.85 -3.30
N THR A 405 9.37 16.03 -4.57
CA THR A 405 8.09 16.64 -4.95
C THR A 405 6.91 15.81 -4.44
N ASN A 406 6.93 14.49 -4.63
CA ASN A 406 5.89 13.60 -4.12
C ASN A 406 5.78 13.70 -2.58
N GLN A 407 6.92 13.68 -1.87
CA GLN A 407 6.98 13.82 -0.42
C GLN A 407 6.40 15.15 0.06
N LEU A 408 6.76 16.26 -0.61
CA LEU A 408 6.28 17.59 -0.27
C LEU A 408 4.78 17.73 -0.50
N ILE A 409 4.25 17.23 -1.63
CA ILE A 409 2.80 17.24 -1.90
C ILE A 409 2.05 16.56 -0.75
N VAL A 410 2.49 15.37 -0.33
CA VAL A 410 1.80 14.62 0.73
C VAL A 410 1.96 15.29 2.10
N ILE A 411 3.18 15.63 2.52
CA ILE A 411 3.41 16.23 3.85
C ILE A 411 2.70 17.58 3.99
N VAL A 412 2.83 18.46 2.99
CA VAL A 412 2.18 19.79 3.03
C VAL A 412 0.66 19.64 3.04
N SER A 413 0.10 18.68 2.30
CA SER A 413 -1.34 18.39 2.33
C SER A 413 -1.82 17.90 3.69
N LEU A 414 -1.08 16.99 4.32
CA LEU A 414 -1.40 16.47 5.66
C LEU A 414 -1.35 17.59 6.70
N LEU A 415 -0.27 18.39 6.69
CA LEU A 415 -0.11 19.53 7.60
C LEU A 415 -1.20 20.59 7.36
N GLY A 416 -1.49 20.90 6.10
CA GLY A 416 -2.57 21.82 5.71
C GLY A 416 -3.93 21.38 6.24
N CYS A 417 -4.26 20.09 6.11
CA CYS A 417 -5.48 19.51 6.69
C CYS A 417 -5.47 19.60 8.22
N GLY A 418 -4.33 19.35 8.87
CA GLY A 418 -4.20 19.53 10.31
C GLY A 418 -4.41 20.98 10.77
N LEU A 419 -3.94 21.97 10.01
CA LEU A 419 -4.10 23.40 10.29
C LEU A 419 -5.55 23.88 10.19
N LEU A 420 -6.43 23.16 9.50
CA LEU A 420 -7.86 23.46 9.45
C LEU A 420 -8.54 23.45 10.83
N THR A 421 -7.93 22.79 11.82
CA THR A 421 -8.34 22.87 13.24
C THR A 421 -8.39 24.31 13.80
N VAL A 422 -7.57 25.22 13.25
CA VAL A 422 -7.52 26.63 13.67
C VAL A 422 -8.70 27.41 13.11
N TYR A 423 -9.11 27.08 11.89
CA TYR A 423 -10.20 27.77 11.19
C TYR A 423 -11.58 27.22 11.57
N PHE A 424 -11.74 25.89 11.57
CA PHE A 424 -13.02 25.24 11.84
C PHE A 424 -13.26 25.02 13.34
N LYS A 425 -14.39 25.51 13.83
CA LYS A 425 -14.77 25.35 15.24
C LYS A 425 -15.05 23.90 15.63
N GLN A 426 -15.51 23.08 14.69
CA GLN A 426 -15.89 21.69 14.94
C GLN A 426 -15.18 20.76 13.97
N ALA A 427 -14.62 19.65 14.48
CA ALA A 427 -13.89 18.67 13.66
C ALA A 427 -14.73 18.09 12.50
N LYS A 428 -16.05 18.03 12.69
CA LYS A 428 -16.98 17.55 11.66
C LYS A 428 -17.03 18.48 10.43
N GLU A 429 -16.84 19.79 10.61
CA GLU A 429 -16.96 20.77 9.53
C GLU A 429 -15.71 20.68 8.63
N SER A 430 -14.52 20.65 9.24
CA SER A 430 -13.28 20.41 8.51
C SER A 430 -13.28 19.03 7.85
N ALA A 431 -13.70 17.97 8.56
CA ALA A 431 -13.80 16.63 7.99
C ALA A 431 -14.74 16.57 6.77
N HIS A 432 -15.92 17.20 6.84
CA HIS A 432 -16.85 17.25 5.71
C HIS A 432 -16.22 17.92 4.48
N MET A 433 -15.61 19.10 4.67
CA MET A 433 -14.96 19.84 3.57
C MET A 433 -13.81 19.02 2.96
N VAL A 434 -12.89 18.52 3.78
CA VAL A 434 -11.71 17.76 3.31
C VAL A 434 -12.14 16.51 2.55
N LEU A 435 -13.15 15.78 3.04
CA LEU A 435 -13.66 14.58 2.38
C LEU A 435 -14.40 14.91 1.08
N GLN A 436 -15.14 16.02 0.99
CA GLN A 436 -15.73 16.45 -0.28
C GLN A 436 -14.66 16.77 -1.31
N ILE A 437 -13.63 17.53 -0.94
CA ILE A 437 -12.53 17.88 -1.83
C ILE A 437 -11.76 16.64 -2.26
N ALA A 438 -11.44 15.73 -1.34
CA ALA A 438 -10.81 14.44 -1.68
C ALA A 438 -11.67 13.64 -2.67
N GLY A 439 -13.00 13.60 -2.46
CA GLY A 439 -13.94 12.96 -3.38
C GLY A 439 -13.91 13.56 -4.79
N VAL A 440 -13.87 14.89 -4.90
CA VAL A 440 -13.74 15.60 -6.18
C VAL A 440 -12.39 15.30 -6.83
N LEU A 441 -11.29 15.36 -6.09
CA LEU A 441 -9.94 15.09 -6.62
C LEU A 441 -9.82 13.67 -7.18
N PHE A 442 -10.33 12.66 -6.45
CA PHE A 442 -10.36 11.29 -6.97
C PHE A 442 -11.24 11.15 -8.22
N LEU A 443 -12.36 11.89 -8.31
CA LEU A 443 -13.25 11.85 -9.46
C LEU A 443 -12.67 12.57 -10.69
N ILE A 444 -11.80 13.57 -10.48
CA ILE A 444 -11.12 14.28 -11.58
C ILE A 444 -10.20 13.34 -12.35
N LEU A 445 -9.57 12.35 -11.71
CA LEU A 445 -8.64 11.41 -12.36
C LEU A 445 -9.28 10.68 -13.56
N PRO A 446 -10.41 9.94 -13.42
CA PRO A 446 -11.07 9.31 -14.55
C PRO A 446 -11.64 10.34 -15.54
N CYS A 447 -12.06 11.52 -15.08
CA CYS A 447 -12.53 12.59 -15.98
C CYS A 447 -11.41 13.07 -16.92
N ILE A 448 -10.18 13.24 -16.42
CA ILE A 448 -9.01 13.59 -17.25
C ILE A 448 -8.80 12.53 -18.33
N ASP A 449 -8.90 11.25 -17.96
CA ASP A 449 -8.70 10.14 -18.90
C ASP A 449 -9.79 10.06 -19.97
N VAL A 450 -11.06 10.26 -19.58
CA VAL A 450 -12.18 10.34 -20.54
C VAL A 450 -12.01 11.54 -21.48
N ILE A 451 -11.59 12.69 -20.97
CA ILE A 451 -11.32 13.87 -21.82
C ILE A 451 -10.21 13.56 -22.83
N ARG A 452 -9.11 12.92 -22.41
CA ARG A 452 -8.01 12.55 -23.32
C ARG A 452 -8.47 11.58 -24.42
N LEU A 453 -9.29 10.59 -24.07
CA LEU A 453 -9.94 9.69 -25.03
C LEU A 453 -10.81 10.47 -26.04
N LEU A 454 -11.66 11.38 -25.57
CA LEU A 454 -12.54 12.18 -26.42
C LEU A 454 -11.77 13.14 -27.34
N LEU A 455 -10.59 13.60 -26.92
CA LEU A 455 -9.66 14.39 -27.73
C LEU A 455 -8.88 13.55 -28.76
N GLY A 456 -9.16 12.24 -28.87
CA GLY A 456 -8.55 11.36 -29.86
C GLY A 456 -7.16 10.84 -29.51
N HIS A 457 -6.75 10.91 -28.24
CA HIS A 457 -5.49 10.28 -27.83
C HIS A 457 -5.66 8.77 -27.84
N GLU A 458 -4.76 8.08 -28.53
CA GLU A 458 -4.72 6.62 -28.54
C GLU A 458 -4.00 6.08 -27.29
N ILE A 459 -4.51 4.95 -26.78
CA ILE A 459 -3.89 4.20 -25.67
C ILE A 459 -3.46 2.85 -26.22
N TYR A 460 -2.32 2.35 -25.77
CA TYR A 460 -1.90 0.99 -26.07
C TYR A 460 -2.91 -0.06 -25.58
N SER A 461 -3.09 -1.11 -26.39
CA SER A 461 -3.97 -2.24 -26.11
C SER A 461 -3.67 -2.86 -24.72
N PHE A 462 -2.39 -2.99 -24.38
CA PHE A 462 -1.89 -3.58 -23.13
C PHE A 462 -2.09 -2.69 -21.88
N VAL A 463 -2.27 -1.37 -22.05
CA VAL A 463 -2.51 -0.43 -20.93
C VAL A 463 -3.99 -0.26 -20.63
N SER A 464 -4.86 -0.44 -21.64
CA SER A 464 -6.31 -0.16 -21.55
C SER A 464 -7.00 -0.77 -20.32
N LYS A 465 -6.73 -2.05 -20.02
CA LYS A 465 -7.28 -2.76 -18.86
C LYS A 465 -6.77 -2.20 -17.53
N GLY A 466 -5.48 -1.88 -17.47
CA GLY A 466 -4.86 -1.27 -16.29
C GLY A 466 -5.44 0.11 -16.00
N LEU A 467 -5.59 0.94 -17.04
CA LEU A 467 -6.21 2.25 -16.96
C LEU A 467 -7.64 2.17 -16.43
N LEU A 468 -8.46 1.26 -16.96
CA LEU A 468 -9.84 1.06 -16.50
C LEU A 468 -9.89 0.64 -15.02
N THR A 469 -9.02 -0.28 -14.62
CA THR A 469 -8.97 -0.78 -13.24
C THR A 469 -8.59 0.32 -12.25
N ALA A 470 -7.57 1.12 -12.57
CA ALA A 470 -7.18 2.28 -11.76
C ALA A 470 -8.33 3.30 -11.64
N ASN A 471 -9.00 3.59 -12.76
CA ASN A 471 -10.13 4.52 -12.76
C ASN A 471 -11.33 4.03 -11.93
N ILE A 472 -11.62 2.73 -11.96
CA ILE A 472 -12.64 2.13 -11.07
C ILE A 472 -12.24 2.31 -9.59
N ALA A 473 -10.97 2.08 -9.26
CA ALA A 473 -10.47 2.29 -7.89
C ALA A 473 -10.60 3.76 -7.45
N PHE A 474 -10.30 4.73 -8.33
CA PHE A 474 -10.48 6.15 -8.03
C PHE A 474 -11.95 6.53 -7.86
N ILE A 475 -12.86 5.99 -8.68
CA ILE A 475 -14.30 6.19 -8.50
C ILE A 475 -14.77 5.62 -7.15
N ALA A 476 -14.27 4.44 -6.76
CA ALA A 476 -14.60 3.83 -5.47
C ALA A 476 -14.09 4.68 -4.28
N LEU A 477 -12.87 5.21 -4.36
CA LEU A 477 -12.30 6.13 -3.35
C LEU A 477 -13.03 7.48 -3.30
N SER A 478 -13.49 7.96 -4.46
CA SER A 478 -14.37 9.13 -4.56
C SER A 478 -15.71 8.87 -3.86
N GLY A 479 -16.34 7.72 -4.15
CA GLY A 479 -17.58 7.29 -3.51
C GLY A 479 -17.44 7.10 -2.00
N LEU A 480 -16.32 6.53 -1.53
CA LEU A 480 -15.99 6.43 -0.12
C LEU A 480 -15.91 7.83 0.52
N SER A 481 -15.15 8.74 -0.10
CA SER A 481 -14.95 10.11 0.39
C SER A 481 -16.28 10.86 0.49
N PHE A 482 -17.12 10.85 -0.55
CA PHE A 482 -18.44 11.49 -0.53
C PHE A 482 -19.41 10.81 0.45
N GLY A 483 -19.37 9.47 0.53
CA GLY A 483 -20.17 8.70 1.47
C GLY A 483 -19.87 9.06 2.92
N LEU A 484 -18.58 9.12 3.27
CA LEU A 484 -18.13 9.55 4.58
C LEU A 484 -18.49 11.02 4.84
N ALA A 485 -18.28 11.93 3.88
CA ALA A 485 -18.67 13.33 4.00
C ALA A 485 -20.18 13.48 4.28
N THR A 486 -21.02 12.65 3.64
CA THR A 486 -22.47 12.62 3.85
C THR A 486 -22.84 12.10 5.23
N ILE A 487 -22.14 11.06 5.72
CA ILE A 487 -22.32 10.53 7.07
C ILE A 487 -21.97 11.60 8.11
N VAL A 488 -20.96 12.44 7.86
CA VAL A 488 -20.61 13.54 8.77
C VAL A 488 -21.75 14.58 8.91
N VAL A 489 -22.46 14.90 7.83
CA VAL A 489 -23.53 15.93 7.79
C VAL A 489 -24.93 15.41 8.11
N ARG A 490 -25.37 14.26 7.58
CA ARG A 490 -26.73 13.73 7.84
C ARG A 490 -27.03 13.48 9.31
N VAL A 491 -25.95 13.29 10.05
CA VAL A 491 -25.90 12.98 11.46
C VAL A 491 -26.04 14.27 12.31
N THR A 492 -25.94 15.46 11.69
CA THR A 492 -26.09 16.78 12.32
C THR A 492 -27.43 17.46 12.04
N ASP A 493 -27.93 17.43 10.81
CA ASP A 493 -29.20 18.12 10.47
C ASP A 493 -30.41 17.53 11.17
N LYS A 494 -30.42 16.21 11.40
CA LYS A 494 -31.49 15.55 12.17
C LYS A 494 -31.50 15.89 13.65
N VAL A 495 -30.39 16.39 14.21
CA VAL A 495 -30.34 16.87 15.60
C VAL A 495 -30.87 18.30 15.67
N LYS A 496 -30.47 19.17 14.73
CA LYS A 496 -30.97 20.56 14.63
C LYS A 496 -32.48 20.61 14.37
N LYS A 497 -32.99 19.77 13.46
CA LYS A 497 -34.43 19.69 13.16
C LYS A 497 -35.23 19.22 14.38
N ARG A 498 -34.73 18.24 15.13
CA ARG A 498 -35.36 17.77 16.38
C ARG A 498 -35.34 18.79 17.52
N THR A 499 -34.32 19.66 17.60
CA THR A 499 -34.31 20.75 18.58
C THR A 499 -35.27 21.88 18.21
N ILE A 500 -35.47 22.13 16.92
CA ILE A 500 -36.45 23.12 16.43
C ILE A 500 -37.88 22.58 16.61
N ASP A 501 -38.11 21.28 16.39
CA ASP A 501 -39.40 20.62 16.63
C ASP A 501 -39.72 20.42 18.13
N LEU A 502 -38.79 20.73 19.05
CA LEU A 502 -38.93 20.59 20.50
C LEU A 502 -38.91 21.93 21.26
N GLU A 503 -38.76 23.08 20.57
CA GLU A 503 -39.19 24.35 21.14
C GLU A 503 -40.73 24.36 21.12
N PRO A 504 -41.41 24.34 22.28
CA PRO A 504 -42.84 24.53 22.28
C PRO A 504 -43.11 25.93 21.73
N ALA A 505 -44.16 26.07 20.92
CA ALA A 505 -44.77 27.34 20.60
C ALA A 505 -45.37 27.95 21.88
N ASN A 506 -44.52 28.45 22.78
CA ASN A 506 -44.91 29.35 23.84
C ASN A 506 -44.50 30.75 23.40
N ASP A 507 -45.42 31.37 22.66
CA ASP A 507 -45.87 32.73 22.91
C ASP A 507 -46.96 33.06 21.89
N ARG A 508 -48.21 32.95 22.34
CA ARG A 508 -49.31 33.88 22.05
C ARG A 508 -50.58 33.41 22.75
N LEU A 509 -51.30 34.40 23.29
CA LEU A 509 -52.53 34.39 24.08
C LEU A 509 -52.22 34.58 25.58
N ALA A 510 -52.07 35.83 26.03
CA ALA A 510 -53.13 36.82 26.31
C ALA A 510 -53.96 36.42 27.53
#